data_AF-A0A4P5VY97-F1
#
_entry.id   AF-A0A4P5VY97-F1
#
_cell.length_a   1.000
_cell.length_b   1.000
_cell.length_c   1.000
_cell.angle_alpha   90.00
_cell.angle_beta   90.00
_cell.angle_gamma   90.00
#
_symmetry.space_group_name_H-M   'P 1'
#
loop_
_entity.id
_entity.type
_entity.pdbx_description
1 polymer ?
#
loop_
_entity_poly.entity_id
_entity_poly.type
_entity_poly.pdbx_seq_one_letter_code
_entity_poly.pdbx_strand_id
1 'polypeptide(L)'
;MTLVELADAADVTARTVRYYIQQGLLPPPVGGGATASYTDAHLRQLKAIKAFQLQHLPLSEIRSRLGQEPPAEPGPAAAAPSSALDYLDRVLGHKPSGGMPLAASIAPNAGSPLLVRSPPAPPYGASPPTSGGRSTWDRHQLVADVELHVRRPLPRDVQRKLDKLLDYARQLFEEAP
;
A
#
# COMPACT_ATOMS: atom_id res chain seq x y z
N MET A 1 -19.14 16.18 17.51
CA MET A 1 -19.07 16.36 16.04
C MET A 1 -18.88 15.01 15.38
N THR A 2 -19.59 14.74 14.28
CA THR A 2 -19.42 13.50 13.49
C THR A 2 -18.14 13.56 12.64
N LEU A 3 -17.74 12.43 12.06
CA LEU A 3 -16.57 12.39 11.16
C LEU A 3 -16.76 13.31 9.94
N VAL A 4 -17.97 13.36 9.40
CA VAL A 4 -18.30 14.15 8.20
C VAL A 4 -18.23 15.64 8.55
N GLU A 5 -18.88 16.05 9.64
CA GLU A 5 -18.83 17.44 10.11
C GLU A 5 -17.39 17.91 10.41
N LEU A 6 -16.54 17.05 10.98
CA LEU A 6 -15.12 17.37 11.21
C LEU A 6 -14.38 17.60 9.89
N ALA A 7 -14.59 16.71 8.93
CA ALA A 7 -13.93 16.72 7.64
C ALA A 7 -14.30 18.00 6.86
N ASP A 8 -15.59 18.33 6.82
CA ASP A 8 -16.11 19.55 6.19
C ASP A 8 -15.55 20.81 6.88
N ALA A 9 -15.56 20.86 8.21
CA ALA A 9 -15.05 22.01 8.96
C ALA A 9 -13.53 22.23 8.82
N ALA A 10 -12.78 21.17 8.55
CA ALA A 10 -11.34 21.22 8.31
C ALA A 10 -10.95 21.34 6.83
N ASP A 11 -11.93 21.30 5.91
CA ASP A 11 -11.73 21.28 4.47
C ASP A 11 -10.76 20.15 4.05
N VAL A 12 -11.08 18.93 4.52
CA VAL A 12 -10.42 17.65 4.19
C VAL A 12 -11.45 16.55 3.99
N THR A 13 -11.05 15.41 3.42
CA THR A 13 -11.97 14.27 3.27
C THR A 13 -12.01 13.40 4.53
N ALA A 14 -13.12 12.69 4.76
CA ALA A 14 -13.23 11.69 5.83
C ALA A 14 -12.16 10.58 5.72
N ARG A 15 -11.71 10.26 4.50
CA ARG A 15 -10.60 9.33 4.25
C ARG A 15 -9.28 9.89 4.78
N THR A 16 -9.02 11.17 4.56
CA THR A 16 -7.82 11.87 5.06
C THR A 16 -7.78 11.90 6.59
N VAL A 17 -8.92 12.16 7.24
CA VAL A 17 -9.01 12.14 8.71
C VAL A 17 -8.65 10.74 9.25
N ARG A 18 -9.24 9.68 8.69
CA ARG A 18 -8.91 8.29 9.09
C ARG A 18 -7.45 7.96 8.86
N TYR A 19 -6.89 8.41 7.73
CA TYR A 19 -5.48 8.26 7.43
C TYR A 19 -4.60 8.94 8.50
N TYR A 20 -4.90 10.18 8.89
CA TYR A 20 -4.14 10.86 9.95
C TYR A 20 -4.26 10.18 11.32
N ILE A 21 -5.41 9.59 11.65
CA ILE A 21 -5.54 8.77 12.85
C ILE A 21 -4.65 7.52 12.77
N GLN A 22 -4.67 6.80 11.65
CA GLN A 22 -3.81 5.63 11.43
C GLN A 22 -2.32 5.97 11.46
N GLN A 23 -1.95 7.12 10.90
CA GLN A 23 -0.60 7.65 10.93
C GLN A 23 -0.26 8.33 12.26
N GLY A 24 -1.11 8.23 13.30
CA GLY A 24 -0.90 8.85 14.62
C GLY A 24 -0.59 10.34 14.58
N LEU A 25 -1.13 11.06 13.59
CA LEU A 25 -1.10 12.51 13.45
C LEU A 25 -2.29 13.18 14.11
N LEU A 26 -3.34 12.42 14.39
CA LEU A 26 -4.57 12.86 15.05
C LEU A 26 -4.90 11.86 16.16
N PRO A 27 -5.31 12.31 17.36
CA PRO A 27 -5.81 11.40 18.39
C PRO A 27 -7.02 10.59 17.89
N PRO A 28 -7.23 9.38 18.43
CA PRO A 28 -8.43 8.60 18.14
C PRO A 28 -9.69 9.33 18.63
N PRO A 29 -10.85 9.08 17.98
CA PRO A 29 -12.10 9.70 18.39
C PRO A 29 -12.47 9.34 19.83
N VAL A 30 -13.20 10.25 20.47
CA VAL A 30 -13.68 10.05 21.84
C VAL A 30 -14.93 9.18 21.81
N GLY A 31 -14.91 8.06 22.53
CA GLY A 31 -16.00 7.08 22.57
C GLY A 31 -15.71 5.83 21.74
N GLY A 32 -16.51 4.77 21.95
CA GLY A 32 -16.31 3.46 21.33
C GLY A 32 -17.37 3.12 20.29
N GLY A 33 -16.95 2.64 19.12
CA GLY A 33 -17.84 2.09 18.10
C GLY A 33 -18.76 3.14 17.44
N ALA A 34 -20.07 2.88 17.43
CA ALA A 34 -21.06 3.71 16.74
C ALA A 34 -21.26 5.11 17.34
N THR A 35 -20.76 5.36 18.55
CA THR A 35 -20.86 6.66 19.25
C THR A 35 -19.54 7.44 19.24
N ALA A 36 -18.57 7.04 18.42
CA ALA A 36 -17.31 7.75 18.27
C ALA A 36 -17.55 9.20 17.84
N SER A 37 -17.04 10.14 18.64
CA SER A 37 -17.25 11.56 18.47
C SER A 37 -15.92 12.31 18.36
N TYR A 38 -15.93 13.36 17.56
CA TYR A 38 -14.80 14.26 17.39
C TYR A 38 -15.06 15.55 18.15
N THR A 39 -13.99 16.07 18.76
CA THR A 39 -14.00 17.29 19.56
C THR A 39 -13.31 18.43 18.80
N ASP A 40 -13.48 19.67 19.29
CA ASP A 40 -12.83 20.84 18.71
C ASP A 40 -11.29 20.74 18.70
N ALA A 41 -10.71 19.97 19.63
CA ALA A 41 -9.27 19.67 19.64
C ALA A 41 -8.82 18.99 18.33
N HIS A 42 -9.64 18.08 17.78
CA HIS A 42 -9.35 17.42 16.51
C HIS A 42 -9.37 18.43 15.35
N LEU A 43 -10.31 19.36 15.35
CA LEU A 43 -10.42 20.41 14.34
C LEU A 43 -9.20 21.33 14.35
N ARG A 44 -8.77 21.77 15.53
CA ARG A 44 -7.55 22.59 15.68
C ARG A 44 -6.31 21.88 15.17
N GLN A 45 -6.18 20.59 15.46
CA GLN A 45 -5.05 19.79 15.00
C GLN A 45 -5.06 19.60 13.48
N LEU A 46 -6.22 19.34 12.87
CA LEU A 46 -6.34 19.28 11.40
C LEU A 46 -5.94 20.61 10.73
N LYS A 47 -6.37 21.75 11.30
CA LYS A 47 -5.97 23.07 10.80
C LYS A 47 -4.46 23.30 10.93
N ALA A 48 -3.84 22.86 12.03
CA ALA A 48 -2.39 22.94 12.21
C ALA A 48 -1.66 22.08 11.16
N ILE A 49 -2.09 20.85 10.93
CA ILE A 49 -1.53 19.96 9.90
C ILE A 49 -1.59 20.64 8.53
N LYS A 50 -2.74 21.23 8.16
CA LYS A 50 -2.90 21.94 6.89
C LYS A 50 -1.97 23.15 6.77
N ALA A 51 -1.81 23.92 7.85
CA ALA A 51 -0.89 25.05 7.88
C ALA A 51 0.58 24.64 7.68
N PHE A 52 1.00 23.48 8.21
CA PHE A 52 2.34 22.95 7.97
C PHE A 52 2.49 22.34 6.57
N GLN A 53 1.44 21.73 6.01
CA GLN A 53 1.45 21.23 4.63
C GLN A 53 1.62 22.36 3.61
N LEU A 54 1.02 23.53 3.85
CA LEU A 54 1.21 24.72 3.03
C LEU A 54 2.66 25.25 3.05
N GLN A 55 3.44 24.89 4.07
CA GLN A 55 4.87 25.20 4.17
C GLN A 55 5.75 24.10 3.54
N HIS A 56 5.14 23.13 2.83
CA HIS A 56 5.81 21.99 2.21
C HIS A 56 6.58 21.07 3.18
N LEU A 57 6.18 21.04 4.46
CA LEU A 57 6.76 20.10 5.41
C LEU A 57 6.26 18.67 5.13
N PRO A 58 7.15 17.66 5.17
CA PRO A 58 6.74 16.27 5.08
C PRO A 58 5.95 15.86 6.33
N LEU A 59 4.98 14.94 6.16
CA LEU A 59 4.10 14.49 7.24
C LEU A 59 4.85 13.94 8.47
N SER A 60 6.02 13.33 8.27
CA SER A 60 6.88 12.85 9.35
C SER A 60 7.38 13.98 10.24
N GLU A 61 7.76 15.11 9.65
CA GLU A 61 8.23 16.28 10.39
C GLU A 61 7.07 17.00 11.09
N ILE A 62 5.91 17.07 10.43
CA ILE A 62 4.68 17.60 11.03
C ILE A 62 4.34 16.82 12.30
N ARG A 63 4.46 15.48 12.27
CA ARG A 63 4.23 14.62 13.42
C ARG A 63 5.14 14.95 14.59
N SER A 64 6.44 15.08 14.33
CA SER A 64 7.44 15.44 15.34
C SER A 64 7.15 16.82 15.95
N ARG A 65 6.76 17.80 15.14
CA ARG A 65 6.42 19.16 15.62
C ARG A 65 5.12 19.21 16.43
N LEU A 66 4.18 18.33 16.14
CA LEU A 66 2.93 18.18 16.91
C LEU A 66 3.11 17.37 18.20
N GLY A 67 4.32 16.87 18.49
CA GLY A 67 4.61 16.08 19.69
C GLY A 67 3.78 14.80 19.78
N GLN A 68 3.34 14.25 18.64
CA GLN A 68 2.56 13.02 18.62
C GLN A 68 3.50 11.82 18.57
N GLU A 69 3.58 11.08 19.67
CA GLU A 69 4.27 9.79 19.71
C GLU A 69 3.49 8.78 18.87
N PRO A 70 4.13 7.85 18.13
CA PRO A 70 3.40 6.78 17.46
C PRO A 70 2.49 6.09 18.48
N PRO A 71 1.24 5.73 18.09
CA PRO A 71 0.40 4.93 18.96
C PRO A 71 1.21 3.70 19.35
N ALA A 72 1.43 3.52 20.66
CA ALA A 72 2.14 2.38 21.19
C ALA A 72 1.38 1.13 20.74
N GLU A 73 1.90 0.47 19.71
CA GLU A 73 1.34 -0.80 19.26
C GLU A 73 1.53 -1.82 20.38
N PRO A 74 0.47 -2.50 20.85
CA PRO A 74 0.67 -3.71 21.63
C PRO A 74 1.09 -4.83 20.67
N GLY A 75 2.38 -4.89 20.35
CA GLY A 75 3.00 -6.02 19.65
C GLY A 75 4.00 -6.73 20.56
N PRO A 76 3.89 -8.05 20.81
CA PRO A 76 5.00 -8.80 21.37
C PRO A 76 5.93 -9.27 20.24
N ALA A 77 7.19 -8.87 20.35
CA ALA A 77 8.40 -9.56 19.89
C ALA A 77 8.39 -10.26 18.51
N ALA A 78 9.07 -9.64 17.54
CA ALA A 78 10.00 -10.36 16.66
C ALA A 78 11.14 -9.42 16.30
N ALA A 79 12.36 -9.84 16.60
CA ALA A 79 13.60 -9.09 16.41
C ALA A 79 13.68 -8.48 15.00
N ALA A 80 14.00 -7.19 14.93
CA ALA A 80 14.48 -6.60 13.70
C ALA A 80 15.70 -7.43 13.22
N PRO A 81 15.75 -7.94 11.98
CA PRO A 81 17.05 -8.17 11.38
C PRO A 81 17.73 -6.79 11.31
N SER A 82 18.89 -6.69 11.94
CA SER A 82 19.80 -5.56 11.76
C SER A 82 19.92 -5.29 10.27
N SER A 83 19.63 -4.06 9.84
CA SER A 83 19.74 -3.59 8.45
C SER A 83 18.81 -4.24 7.41
N ALA A 84 18.04 -3.38 6.72
CA ALA A 84 17.28 -3.75 5.53
C ALA A 84 18.14 -4.36 4.40
N LEU A 85 19.46 -4.12 4.42
CA LEU A 85 20.41 -4.71 3.48
C LEU A 85 20.68 -6.19 3.75
N ASP A 86 20.71 -6.64 5.01
CA ASP A 86 20.90 -8.07 5.35
C ASP A 86 19.74 -8.93 4.84
N TYR A 87 18.53 -8.37 4.83
CA TYR A 87 17.37 -9.04 4.25
C TYR A 87 17.48 -9.16 2.72
N LEU A 88 17.97 -8.11 2.06
CA LEU A 88 18.16 -8.09 0.60
C LEU A 88 19.27 -9.07 0.18
N ASP A 89 20.37 -9.15 0.93
CA ASP A 89 21.48 -10.08 0.64
C ASP A 89 21.06 -11.54 0.80
N ARG A 90 20.15 -11.84 1.74
CA ARG A 90 19.60 -13.20 1.93
C ARG A 90 18.58 -13.61 0.86
N VAL A 91 17.77 -12.65 0.38
CA VAL A 91 16.74 -12.90 -0.64
C VAL A 91 17.36 -12.96 -2.04
N LEU A 92 18.43 -12.21 -2.29
CA LEU A 92 19.11 -12.15 -3.58
C LEU A 92 20.35 -13.07 -3.67
N GLY A 93 20.95 -13.46 -2.55
CA GLY A 93 22.16 -14.27 -2.48
C GLY A 93 21.94 -15.66 -1.88
N HIS A 94 21.69 -16.66 -2.72
CA HIS A 94 21.90 -18.07 -2.35
C HIS A 94 23.24 -18.56 -2.90
N LYS A 95 24.18 -18.87 -1.99
CA LYS A 95 25.05 -20.06 -2.01
C LYS A 95 25.95 -20.09 -0.76
N PRO A 96 25.77 -21.02 0.19
CA PRO A 96 26.90 -21.43 1.02
C PRO A 96 27.75 -22.42 0.21
N SER A 97 28.91 -21.96 -0.23
CA SER A 97 29.98 -22.78 -0.78
C SER A 97 31.11 -22.94 0.24
N GLY A 98 31.41 -24.19 0.61
CA GLY A 98 32.63 -24.63 1.34
C GLY A 98 32.46 -24.71 2.87
N GLY A 99 32.87 -25.76 3.58
CA GLY A 99 33.64 -26.97 3.25
C GLY A 99 33.58 -27.99 4.41
N MET A 100 34.02 -29.22 4.11
CA MET A 100 34.04 -30.41 4.98
C MET A 100 35.05 -30.28 6.15
N PRO A 101 34.96 -31.13 7.19
CA PRO A 101 35.83 -32.30 7.16
C PRO A 101 35.16 -33.65 7.51
N LEU A 102 35.88 -34.69 7.10
CA LEU A 102 35.59 -36.12 7.05
C LEU A 102 35.50 -36.81 8.43
N ALA A 103 34.55 -37.73 8.59
CA ALA A 103 34.78 -39.04 9.22
C ALA A 103 33.65 -40.05 8.93
N ALA A 104 33.97 -40.97 8.02
CA ALA A 104 33.51 -42.35 7.79
C ALA A 104 32.36 -42.99 8.61
N SER A 105 31.36 -43.54 7.89
CA SER A 105 31.10 -45.00 7.75
C SER A 105 29.87 -45.24 6.84
N ILE A 106 30.04 -45.82 5.62
CA ILE A 106 29.65 -47.20 5.21
C ILE A 106 28.10 -47.42 5.25
N ALA A 107 27.31 -47.79 4.22
CA ALA A 107 27.48 -48.37 2.87
C ALA A 107 26.19 -48.07 2.02
N PRO A 108 26.04 -48.57 0.77
CA PRO A 108 25.18 -47.98 -0.26
C PRO A 108 23.77 -48.57 -0.29
N ASN A 109 22.80 -47.78 -0.76
CA ASN A 109 21.68 -48.38 -1.48
C ASN A 109 21.35 -47.56 -2.73
N ALA A 110 21.52 -48.22 -3.87
CA ALA A 110 21.16 -47.72 -5.19
C ALA A 110 19.65 -47.85 -5.37
N GLY A 111 19.00 -46.76 -5.77
CA GLY A 111 17.57 -46.75 -6.06
C GLY A 111 17.12 -45.39 -6.57
N SER A 112 17.35 -45.14 -7.86
CA SER A 112 16.83 -43.99 -8.60
C SER A 112 15.29 -44.01 -8.71
N PRO A 113 14.67 -42.98 -9.31
CA PRO A 113 14.00 -41.87 -8.63
C PRO A 113 12.48 -42.05 -8.63
N LEU A 114 11.80 -41.84 -7.50
CA LEU A 114 10.35 -41.73 -7.52
C LEU A 114 9.95 -40.30 -7.82
N LEU A 115 9.33 -40.15 -9.00
CA LEU A 115 8.66 -38.98 -9.51
C LEU A 115 7.87 -38.28 -8.39
N VAL A 116 8.06 -36.97 -8.30
CA VAL A 116 7.09 -36.07 -7.68
C VAL A 116 5.76 -36.26 -8.40
N ARG A 117 4.83 -37.02 -7.78
CA ARG A 117 3.44 -36.99 -8.22
C ARG A 117 2.90 -35.63 -7.84
N SER A 118 2.81 -34.74 -8.83
CA SER A 118 1.88 -33.61 -8.78
C SER A 118 0.52 -34.11 -8.30
N PRO A 119 -0.13 -33.43 -7.35
CA PRO A 119 -1.51 -33.75 -6.99
C PRO A 119 -2.40 -33.61 -8.24
N PRO A 120 -3.39 -34.50 -8.43
CA PRO A 120 -4.31 -34.39 -9.55
C PRO A 120 -5.10 -33.09 -9.43
N ALA A 121 -5.21 -32.36 -10.55
CA ALA A 121 -6.13 -31.24 -10.67
C ALA A 121 -7.56 -31.68 -10.28
N PRO A 122 -8.34 -30.85 -9.58
CA PRO A 122 -9.72 -31.19 -9.26
C PRO A 122 -10.50 -31.41 -10.56
N PRO A 123 -11.13 -32.59 -10.76
CA PRO A 123 -12.12 -32.73 -11.80
C PRO A 123 -13.36 -32.03 -11.28
N TYR A 124 -13.70 -30.87 -11.81
CA TYR A 124 -15.08 -30.45 -12.07
C TYR A 124 -15.04 -29.04 -12.63
N GLY A 125 -15.47 -28.96 -13.89
CA GLY A 125 -15.85 -27.71 -14.51
C GLY A 125 -16.93 -27.04 -13.67
N ALA A 126 -16.51 -26.01 -12.95
CA ALA A 126 -17.35 -24.87 -12.65
C ALA A 126 -16.53 -23.65 -13.03
N SER A 127 -16.52 -23.34 -14.33
CA SER A 127 -16.36 -21.95 -14.74
C SER A 127 -17.38 -21.15 -13.94
N PRO A 128 -17.00 -20.19 -13.09
CA PRO A 128 -17.98 -19.36 -12.42
C PRO A 128 -18.82 -18.67 -13.50
N PRO A 129 -20.15 -18.58 -13.34
CA PRO A 129 -21.03 -18.03 -14.36
C PRO A 129 -20.53 -16.64 -14.79
N THR A 130 -20.17 -16.52 -16.06
CA THR A 130 -19.98 -15.26 -16.75
C THR A 130 -21.32 -14.55 -16.83
N SER A 131 -21.54 -13.54 -16.00
CA SER A 131 -22.35 -12.33 -16.29
C SER A 131 -22.40 -11.41 -15.06
N GLY A 132 -21.52 -10.40 -15.07
CA GLY A 132 -21.38 -9.39 -14.01
C GLY A 132 -20.04 -8.71 -14.20
N GLY A 133 -19.99 -7.71 -15.10
CA GLY A 133 -18.79 -7.16 -15.71
C GLY A 133 -17.62 -6.99 -14.75
N ARG A 134 -16.60 -7.84 -14.89
CA ARG A 134 -15.33 -7.68 -14.16
C ARG A 134 -14.72 -6.37 -14.60
N SER A 135 -14.65 -5.43 -13.67
CA SER A 135 -13.98 -4.20 -13.96
C SER A 135 -12.47 -4.41 -13.97
N THR A 136 -11.80 -4.10 -15.07
CA THR A 136 -10.34 -4.21 -15.20
C THR A 136 -9.69 -2.85 -15.06
N TRP A 137 -8.56 -2.76 -14.37
CA TRP A 137 -7.77 -1.53 -14.32
C TRP A 137 -6.79 -1.53 -15.49
N ASP A 138 -6.79 -0.46 -16.27
CA ASP A 138 -5.80 -0.19 -17.30
C ASP A 138 -4.81 0.89 -16.84
N ARG A 139 -3.56 0.78 -17.26
CA ARG A 139 -2.46 1.70 -16.90
C ARG A 139 -1.97 2.40 -18.16
N HIS A 140 -2.06 3.73 -18.18
CA HIS A 140 -1.53 4.56 -19.25
C HIS A 140 -0.34 5.35 -18.71
N GLN A 141 0.86 5.08 -19.23
CA GLN A 141 2.05 5.87 -18.90
C GLN A 141 2.02 7.17 -19.71
N LEU A 142 2.17 8.31 -19.03
CA LEU A 142 2.22 9.64 -19.66
C LEU A 142 3.68 10.06 -19.90
N VAL A 143 4.51 10.00 -18.86
CA VAL A 143 5.97 10.18 -18.91
C VAL A 143 6.65 9.16 -17.98
N ALA A 144 7.98 9.15 -17.94
CA ALA A 144 8.76 8.18 -17.15
C ALA A 144 8.23 8.01 -15.70
N ASP A 145 7.85 9.12 -15.05
CA ASP A 145 7.43 9.15 -13.66
C ASP A 145 5.93 9.44 -13.44
N VAL A 146 5.13 9.57 -14.50
CA VAL A 146 3.68 9.91 -14.39
C VAL A 146 2.81 8.91 -15.13
N GLU A 147 1.79 8.39 -14.44
CA GLU A 147 0.88 7.37 -14.95
C GLU A 147 -0.58 7.67 -14.58
N LEU A 148 -1.49 7.20 -15.43
CA LEU A 148 -2.93 7.30 -15.27
C LEU A 148 -3.57 5.89 -15.22
N HIS A 149 -4.25 5.56 -14.13
CA HIS A 149 -5.01 4.32 -13.99
C HIS A 149 -6.50 4.52 -14.25
N VAL A 150 -7.09 3.68 -15.11
CA VAL A 150 -8.49 3.83 -15.53
C VAL A 150 -9.25 2.50 -15.39
N ARG A 151 -10.42 2.53 -14.75
CA ARG A 151 -11.27 1.36 -14.53
C ARG A 151 -12.23 1.11 -15.70
N ARG A 152 -12.12 -0.05 -16.34
CA ARG A 152 -12.99 -0.57 -17.40
C ARG A 152 -14.11 -1.45 -16.88
N PRO A 153 -15.19 -1.66 -17.65
CA PRO A 153 -15.48 -1.03 -18.95
C PRO A 153 -15.86 0.45 -18.81
N LEU A 154 -15.32 1.30 -19.69
CA LEU A 154 -15.68 2.72 -19.73
C LEU A 154 -16.84 2.94 -20.74
N PRO A 155 -17.81 3.81 -20.42
CA PRO A 155 -18.76 4.32 -21.42
C PRO A 155 -18.02 5.06 -22.55
N ARG A 156 -18.53 4.96 -23.79
CA ARG A 156 -17.92 5.58 -24.98
C ARG A 156 -17.68 7.08 -24.82
N ASP A 157 -18.58 7.79 -24.15
CA ASP A 157 -18.42 9.22 -23.84
C ASP A 157 -17.20 9.51 -22.97
N VAL A 158 -16.98 8.67 -21.96
CA VAL A 158 -15.85 8.79 -21.04
C VAL A 158 -14.56 8.37 -21.74
N GLN A 159 -14.60 7.36 -22.60
CA GLN A 159 -13.46 6.97 -23.43
C GLN A 159 -13.00 8.12 -24.33
N ARG A 160 -13.91 8.81 -25.03
CA ARG A 160 -13.55 10.01 -25.83
C ARG A 160 -12.91 11.12 -25.01
N LYS A 161 -13.35 11.31 -23.77
CA LYS A 161 -12.75 12.29 -22.86
C LYS A 161 -11.36 11.85 -22.38
N LEU A 162 -11.18 10.55 -22.13
CA LEU A 162 -9.89 9.97 -21.79
C LEU A 162 -8.89 10.15 -22.93
N ASP A 163 -9.29 9.87 -24.17
CA ASP A 163 -8.41 10.05 -25.33
C ASP A 163 -7.94 11.50 -25.45
N LYS A 164 -8.86 12.47 -25.32
CA LYS A 164 -8.52 13.91 -25.29
C LYS A 164 -7.58 14.29 -24.14
N LEU A 165 -7.77 13.70 -22.95
CA LEU A 165 -6.92 13.93 -21.79
C LEU A 165 -5.50 13.41 -22.05
N LEU A 166 -5.36 12.23 -22.66
CA LEU A 166 -4.06 11.65 -23.00
C LEU A 166 -3.33 12.51 -24.04
N ASP A 167 -4.04 13.02 -25.05
CA ASP A 167 -3.45 13.90 -26.06
C ASP A 167 -3.00 15.23 -25.45
N TYR A 168 -3.83 15.85 -24.61
CA TYR A 168 -3.46 17.10 -23.92
C TYR A 168 -2.29 16.89 -22.94
N ALA A 169 -2.28 15.76 -22.21
CA ALA A 169 -1.19 15.41 -21.33
C ALA A 169 0.13 15.26 -22.10
N ARG A 170 0.11 14.62 -23.28
CA ARG A 170 1.31 14.54 -24.15
C ARG A 170 1.79 15.91 -24.58
N GLN A 171 0.90 16.79 -25.04
CA GLN A 171 1.26 18.15 -25.43
C GLN A 171 1.88 18.92 -24.25
N LEU A 172 1.26 18.84 -23.06
CA LEU A 172 1.76 19.50 -21.86
C LEU A 172 3.17 19.04 -21.47
N PHE A 173 3.48 17.75 -21.65
CA PHE A 173 4.80 17.20 -21.33
C PHE A 173 5.82 17.33 -22.46
N GLU A 174 5.41 17.49 -23.71
CA GLU A 174 6.30 17.83 -24.85
C GLU A 174 6.66 19.32 -24.90
N GLU A 175 5.80 20.19 -24.37
CA GLU A 175 5.95 21.65 -24.39
C GLU A 175 6.63 22.20 -23.11
N ALA A 176 7.07 21.32 -22.21
CA ALA A 176 7.84 21.71 -21.03
C ALA A 176 9.32 21.95 -21.43
N PRO A 177 9.85 23.19 -21.29
CA PRO A 177 11.22 23.56 -21.68
C PRO A 177 12.32 22.98 -20.77
#